data_AF-A0A4R3FY28-F1
#
_entry.id   AF-A0A4R3FY28-F1
#
_cell.length_a   1.000
_cell.length_b   1.000
_cell.length_c   1.000
_cell.angle_alpha   90.00
_cell.angle_beta   90.00
_cell.angle_gamma   90.00
#
_symmetry.space_group_name_H-M   'P 1'
#
loop_
_entity.id
_entity.type
_entity.pdbx_description
1 polymer ?
#
loop_
_entity_poly.entity_id
_entity_poly.type
_entity_poly.pdbx_seq_one_letter_code
_entity_poly.pdbx_strand_id
1 'polypeptide(L)'
;MMTTIRWLLRAALLFVCAVTIGVFVPRPFFKTDSANAAADKQLEILVLSGAIHTDIAVPINDEVRKSFSFLVKEGFPLADPNARWLVLGWGGRSFYLETPTWADLRPMPVLRAFTLDRSVMHVEIAGDISDKIPGVTPVAIDGREFQHLLDFVSDSFVKQSSAVLPIPDAAYGQSDRFFEAKGYFNALFGCNTWAAGALRAAGLRTGLWNPLPQTLQLSLALYN
;
A
#
# COMPACT_ATOMS: atom_id res chain seq x y z
N MET A 1 26.67 -5.65 -32.12
CA MET A 1 26.85 -6.19 -30.75
C MET A 1 27.38 -5.15 -29.76
N MET A 2 28.44 -4.39 -30.06
CA MET A 2 28.96 -3.36 -29.13
C MET A 2 28.02 -2.14 -28.95
N THR A 3 27.26 -1.78 -29.98
CA THR A 3 26.30 -0.66 -29.93
C THR A 3 25.08 -0.99 -29.06
N THR A 4 24.53 -2.21 -29.18
CA THR A 4 23.40 -2.68 -28.35
C THR A 4 23.77 -2.77 -26.88
N ILE A 5 24.96 -3.28 -26.55
CA ILE A 5 25.47 -3.31 -25.16
C ILE A 5 25.58 -1.90 -24.59
N ARG A 6 26.11 -0.94 -25.35
CA ARG A 6 26.20 0.47 -24.91
C ARG A 6 24.83 1.08 -24.62
N TRP A 7 23.82 0.79 -25.44
CA TRP A 7 22.45 1.25 -25.20
C TRP A 7 21.82 0.62 -23.95
N LEU A 8 22.02 -0.68 -23.74
CA LEU A 8 21.55 -1.37 -22.52
C LEU A 8 22.20 -0.80 -21.26
N LEU A 9 23.51 -0.55 -21.28
CA LEU A 9 24.22 0.07 -20.15
C LEU A 9 23.72 1.49 -19.86
N ARG A 10 23.45 2.29 -20.90
CA ARG A 10 22.87 3.63 -20.73
C ARG A 10 21.46 3.57 -20.13
N ALA A 11 20.62 2.65 -20.61
CA ALA A 11 19.27 2.46 -20.08
C ALA A 11 19.31 2.01 -18.61
N ALA A 12 20.20 1.07 -18.26
CA ALA A 12 20.41 0.64 -16.89
C ALA A 12 20.90 1.79 -15.99
N LEU A 13 21.86 2.60 -16.47
CA LEU A 13 22.34 3.77 -15.72
C LEU A 13 21.22 4.79 -15.50
N LEU A 14 20.43 5.10 -16.53
CA LEU A 14 19.28 6.01 -16.42
C LEU A 14 18.24 5.48 -15.42
N PHE A 15 17.94 4.19 -15.46
CA PHE A 15 17.03 3.56 -14.52
C PHE A 15 17.55 3.67 -13.08
N VAL A 16 18.84 3.38 -12.85
CA VAL A 16 19.47 3.54 -11.54
C VAL A 16 19.39 4.99 -11.08
N CYS A 17 19.75 5.96 -11.92
CA CYS A 17 19.63 7.39 -11.58
C CYS A 17 18.18 7.78 -11.26
N ALA A 18 17.19 7.28 -12.01
CA ALA A 18 15.78 7.54 -11.76
C ALA A 18 15.31 6.96 -10.42
N VAL A 19 15.72 5.74 -10.07
CA VAL A 19 15.45 5.15 -8.75
C VAL A 19 16.15 5.94 -7.65
N THR A 20 17.41 6.33 -7.83
CA THR A 20 18.16 7.13 -6.85
C THR A 20 17.47 8.47 -6.61
N ILE A 21 17.16 9.23 -7.66
CA ILE A 21 16.42 10.49 -7.54
C ILE A 21 15.04 10.23 -6.92
N GLY A 22 14.37 9.17 -7.34
CA GLY A 22 13.07 8.75 -6.83
C GLY A 22 13.07 8.51 -5.32
N VAL A 23 14.12 7.89 -4.78
CA VAL A 23 14.23 7.58 -3.36
C VAL A 23 14.73 8.77 -2.54
N PHE A 24 15.72 9.50 -3.04
CA PHE A 24 16.46 10.51 -2.27
C PHE A 24 15.92 11.95 -2.42
N VAL A 25 14.96 12.18 -3.31
CA VAL A 25 14.22 13.44 -3.36
C VAL A 25 12.88 13.28 -2.65
N PRO A 26 12.62 14.00 -1.55
CA PRO A 26 11.42 13.81 -0.76
C PRO A 26 10.19 14.44 -1.42
N ARG A 27 9.04 13.79 -1.21
CA ARG A 27 7.70 14.25 -1.57
C ARG A 27 6.78 14.13 -0.33
N PRO A 28 6.17 15.23 0.14
CA PRO A 28 6.39 16.62 -0.29
C PRO A 28 7.82 17.14 0.00
N PHE A 29 8.26 18.15 -0.75
CA PHE A 29 9.60 18.76 -0.62
C PHE A 29 9.79 19.51 0.70
N PHE A 30 8.72 20.11 1.22
CA PHE A 30 8.71 20.75 2.53
C PHE A 30 7.85 19.93 3.47
N LYS A 31 8.32 19.77 4.71
CA LYS A 31 7.50 19.19 5.77
C LYS A 31 6.52 20.26 6.22
N THR A 32 5.24 19.95 6.17
CA THR A 32 4.22 20.82 6.77
C THR A 32 4.09 20.37 8.20
N ASP A 33 4.73 21.07 9.13
CA ASP A 33 4.54 20.76 10.55
C ASP A 33 3.11 21.15 10.94
N SER A 34 2.33 20.16 11.36
CA SER A 34 1.03 20.38 11.98
C SER A 34 1.24 21.21 13.24
N ALA A 35 0.82 22.49 13.22
CA ALA A 35 0.99 23.43 14.35
C ALA A 35 0.39 22.97 15.69
N ASN A 36 -0.40 21.88 15.70
CA ASN A 36 -1.02 21.26 16.88
C ASN A 36 -0.56 19.81 17.13
N ALA A 37 0.49 19.31 16.47
CA ALA A 37 0.92 17.90 16.54
C ALA A 37 1.27 17.41 17.97
N ALA A 38 1.60 18.31 18.88
CA ALA A 38 1.90 17.97 20.28
C ALA A 38 0.64 17.79 21.17
N ALA A 39 -0.55 18.19 20.69
CA ALA A 39 -1.80 18.14 21.47
C ALA A 39 -2.76 17.03 21.01
N ASP A 40 -2.60 16.52 19.79
CA ASP A 40 -3.45 15.44 19.27
C ASP A 40 -2.95 14.06 19.72
N LYS A 41 -3.89 13.15 19.99
CA LYS A 41 -3.60 11.76 20.32
C LYS A 41 -2.86 11.11 19.15
N GLN A 42 -1.64 10.65 19.39
CA GLN A 42 -0.92 9.85 18.40
C GLN A 42 -1.55 8.47 18.25
N LEU A 43 -1.73 8.06 17.01
CA LEU A 43 -2.19 6.75 16.58
C LEU A 43 -1.03 6.05 15.87
N GLU A 44 -0.87 4.77 16.13
CA GLU A 44 0.14 3.96 15.45
C GLU A 44 -0.52 3.22 14.28
N ILE A 45 0.09 3.32 13.10
CA ILE A 45 -0.17 2.46 11.95
C ILE A 45 1.06 1.59 11.69
N LEU A 46 0.87 0.49 10.97
CA LEU A 46 1.99 -0.35 10.54
C LEU A 46 2.13 -0.31 9.02
N VAL A 47 3.34 -0.10 8.53
CA VAL A 47 3.69 -0.35 7.12
C VAL A 47 4.25 -1.77 7.05
N LEU A 48 3.55 -2.65 6.33
CA LEU A 48 3.89 -4.07 6.21
C LEU A 48 4.57 -4.30 4.87
N SER A 49 5.89 -4.44 4.87
CA SER A 49 6.69 -4.61 3.65
C SER A 49 7.17 -6.04 3.53
N GLY A 50 6.59 -6.77 2.57
CA GLY A 50 7.06 -8.09 2.17
C GLY A 50 8.22 -8.01 1.17
N ALA A 51 8.48 -9.13 0.49
CA ALA A 51 9.57 -9.21 -0.49
C ALA A 51 9.37 -8.26 -1.69
N ILE A 52 8.14 -8.16 -2.20
CA ILE A 52 7.80 -7.38 -3.40
C ILE A 52 6.54 -6.52 -3.27
N HIS A 53 5.92 -6.51 -2.09
CA HIS A 53 4.64 -5.88 -1.85
C HIS A 53 4.63 -5.10 -0.52
N THR A 54 3.88 -4.01 -0.45
CA THR A 54 3.66 -3.22 0.77
C THR A 54 2.18 -3.00 1.02
N ASP A 55 1.73 -3.34 2.23
CA ASP A 55 0.41 -3.05 2.79
C ASP A 55 0.50 -2.04 3.92
N ILE A 56 -0.66 -1.47 4.29
CA ILE A 56 -0.80 -0.59 5.46
C ILE A 56 -1.81 -1.23 6.41
N ALA A 57 -1.42 -1.42 7.66
CA ALA A 57 -2.31 -1.86 8.73
C ALA A 57 -2.72 -0.66 9.58
N VAL A 58 -4.03 -0.50 9.77
CA VAL A 58 -4.61 0.52 10.67
C VAL A 58 -5.28 -0.15 11.87
N PRO A 59 -5.21 0.44 13.07
CA PRO A 59 -5.79 -0.16 14.26
C PRO A 59 -7.31 -0.11 14.18
N ILE A 60 -7.98 -1.23 14.43
CA ILE A 60 -9.45 -1.30 14.41
C ILE A 60 -9.99 -0.57 15.64
N ASN A 61 -10.40 0.67 15.42
CA ASN A 61 -11.08 1.53 16.38
C ASN A 61 -12.43 2.00 15.80
N ASP A 62 -13.17 2.83 16.54
CA ASP A 62 -14.49 3.29 16.10
C ASP A 62 -14.44 4.16 14.83
N GLU A 63 -13.35 4.88 14.62
CA GLU A 63 -13.13 5.70 13.42
C GLU A 63 -12.92 4.83 12.18
N VAL A 64 -12.11 3.76 12.29
CA VAL A 64 -11.93 2.76 11.23
C VAL A 64 -13.23 2.03 10.92
N ARG A 65 -13.98 1.61 11.95
CA ARG A 65 -15.29 0.95 11.77
C ARG A 65 -16.30 1.86 11.06
N LYS A 66 -16.30 3.15 11.38
CA LYS A 66 -17.14 4.14 10.72
C LYS A 66 -16.72 4.35 9.26
N SER A 67 -15.44 4.59 9.03
CA SER A 67 -14.87 4.90 7.71
C SER A 67 -15.03 3.73 6.72
N PHE A 68 -14.92 2.48 7.22
CA PHE A 68 -15.07 1.26 6.42
C PHE A 68 -16.39 0.51 6.68
N SER A 69 -17.42 1.20 7.16
CA SER A 69 -18.74 0.60 7.40
C SER A 69 -19.37 -0.03 6.14
N PHE A 70 -18.94 0.38 4.95
CA PHE A 70 -19.34 -0.24 3.69
C PHE A 70 -18.81 -1.67 3.52
N LEU A 71 -17.69 -2.04 4.13
CA LEU A 71 -17.17 -3.42 4.08
C LEU A 71 -18.08 -4.38 4.85
N VAL A 72 -18.60 -3.92 5.99
CA VAL A 72 -19.53 -4.72 6.83
C VAL A 72 -20.83 -5.02 6.08
N LYS A 73 -21.30 -4.09 5.23
CA LYS A 73 -22.48 -4.31 4.38
C LYS A 73 -22.28 -5.46 3.39
N GLU A 74 -21.04 -5.70 2.96
CA GLU A 74 -20.66 -6.81 2.10
C GLU A 74 -20.23 -8.06 2.89
N GLY A 75 -20.57 -8.14 4.19
CA GLY A 75 -20.29 -9.29 5.04
C GLY A 75 -18.86 -9.43 5.52
N PHE A 76 -18.03 -8.38 5.41
CA PHE A 76 -16.67 -8.40 5.94
C PHE A 76 -16.66 -8.33 7.49
N PRO A 77 -15.91 -9.20 8.18
CA PRO A 77 -16.00 -9.39 9.64
C PRO A 77 -15.24 -8.31 10.47
N LEU A 78 -15.46 -7.02 10.19
CA LEU A 78 -14.77 -5.91 10.89
C LEU A 78 -15.15 -5.79 12.39
N ALA A 79 -16.16 -6.51 12.83
CA ALA A 79 -16.63 -6.55 14.21
C ALA A 79 -16.06 -7.75 15.01
N ASP A 80 -15.16 -8.55 14.43
CA ASP A 80 -14.54 -9.67 15.14
C ASP A 80 -13.78 -9.15 16.40
N PRO A 81 -14.09 -9.67 17.61
CA PRO A 81 -13.45 -9.22 18.85
C PRO A 81 -11.94 -9.52 18.92
N ASN A 82 -11.44 -10.46 18.11
CA ASN A 82 -10.03 -10.80 18.04
C ASN A 82 -9.28 -9.97 17.00
N ALA A 83 -9.98 -9.24 16.12
CA ALA A 83 -9.36 -8.39 15.13
C ALA A 83 -8.81 -7.11 15.79
N ARG A 84 -7.51 -6.87 15.60
CA ARG A 84 -6.78 -5.70 16.10
C ARG A 84 -6.39 -4.76 14.99
N TRP A 85 -6.03 -5.30 13.83
CA TRP A 85 -5.57 -4.53 12.68
C TRP A 85 -6.44 -4.82 11.45
N LEU A 86 -6.73 -3.77 10.70
CA LEU A 86 -7.27 -3.85 9.35
C LEU A 86 -6.11 -3.62 8.38
N VAL A 87 -5.70 -4.69 7.70
CA VAL A 87 -4.63 -4.66 6.69
C VAL A 87 -5.23 -4.33 5.34
N LEU A 88 -4.64 -3.33 4.67
CA LEU A 88 -5.16 -2.72 3.46
C LEU A 88 -4.06 -2.68 2.39
N GLY A 89 -4.36 -3.33 1.27
CA GLY A 89 -3.50 -3.42 0.09
C GLY A 89 -4.18 -2.95 -1.18
N TRP A 90 -3.38 -2.55 -2.15
CA TRP A 90 -3.82 -2.23 -3.51
C TRP A 90 -2.82 -2.81 -4.50
N GLY A 91 -3.30 -3.49 -5.53
CA GLY A 91 -2.42 -4.16 -6.48
C GLY A 91 -3.12 -4.58 -7.76
N GLY A 92 -2.36 -5.14 -8.68
CA GLY A 92 -2.86 -5.61 -9.96
C GLY A 92 -3.78 -6.81 -9.78
N ARG A 93 -4.95 -6.77 -10.43
CA ARG A 93 -5.93 -7.86 -10.38
C ARG A 93 -5.29 -9.18 -10.78
N SER A 94 -4.63 -9.22 -11.92
CA SER A 94 -4.01 -10.43 -12.45
C SER A 94 -2.87 -10.88 -11.52
N PHE A 95 -2.09 -9.94 -11.00
CA PHE A 95 -0.97 -10.26 -10.10
C PHE A 95 -1.45 -10.92 -8.79
N TYR A 96 -2.43 -10.32 -8.11
CA TYR A 96 -2.97 -10.85 -6.86
C TYR A 96 -3.81 -12.09 -7.03
N LEU A 97 -4.66 -12.15 -8.06
CA LEU A 97 -5.59 -13.27 -8.23
C LEU A 97 -4.94 -14.50 -8.88
N GLU A 98 -3.91 -14.32 -9.72
CA GLU A 98 -3.25 -15.44 -10.40
C GLU A 98 -1.97 -15.93 -9.70
N THR A 99 -1.48 -15.21 -8.68
CA THR A 99 -0.24 -15.54 -7.95
C THR A 99 -0.44 -15.62 -6.42
N PRO A 100 -1.31 -16.51 -5.92
CA PRO A 100 -1.68 -16.56 -4.50
C PRO A 100 -0.55 -17.02 -3.57
N THR A 101 0.44 -17.78 -4.07
CA THR A 101 1.63 -18.13 -3.30
C THR A 101 2.90 -17.69 -4.04
N TRP A 102 3.88 -17.15 -3.31
CA TRP A 102 5.12 -16.67 -3.92
C TRP A 102 5.98 -17.78 -4.54
N ALA A 103 5.75 -19.05 -4.20
CA ALA A 103 6.33 -20.20 -4.88
C ALA A 103 5.83 -20.33 -6.34
N ASP A 104 4.71 -19.69 -6.68
CA ASP A 104 4.11 -19.68 -8.00
C ASP A 104 4.53 -18.49 -8.87
N LEU A 105 5.57 -17.74 -8.45
CA LEU A 105 6.21 -16.68 -9.26
C LEU A 105 6.83 -17.31 -10.52
N ARG A 106 5.99 -17.57 -11.50
CA ARG A 106 6.38 -17.96 -12.85
C ARG A 106 6.90 -16.70 -13.56
N PRO A 107 7.84 -16.82 -14.50
CA PRO A 107 8.39 -15.68 -15.24
C PRO A 107 7.32 -14.84 -15.96
N MET A 108 6.19 -15.46 -16.32
CA MET A 108 5.14 -14.84 -17.13
C MET A 108 4.24 -13.86 -16.36
N PRO A 109 3.73 -14.18 -15.14
CA PRO A 109 3.10 -13.20 -14.25
C PRO A 109 3.95 -11.95 -13.98
N VAL A 110 5.27 -12.12 -13.80
CA VAL A 110 6.20 -10.99 -13.59
C VAL A 110 6.26 -10.08 -14.82
N LEU A 111 6.33 -10.66 -16.03
CA LEU A 111 6.31 -9.88 -17.28
C LEU A 111 4.96 -9.18 -17.50
N ARG A 112 3.84 -9.82 -17.14
CA ARG A 112 2.51 -9.21 -17.18
C ARG A 112 2.35 -8.08 -16.16
N ALA A 113 3.02 -8.15 -15.01
CA ALA A 113 3.01 -7.06 -14.05
C ALA A 113 3.60 -5.76 -14.65
N PHE A 114 4.48 -5.85 -15.65
CA PHE A 114 4.96 -4.69 -16.41
C PHE A 114 4.00 -4.21 -17.52
N THR A 115 2.89 -4.92 -17.76
CA THR A 115 1.81 -4.46 -18.63
C THR A 115 0.75 -3.69 -17.81
N LEU A 116 -0.18 -3.02 -18.49
CA LEU A 116 -1.24 -2.29 -17.82
C LEU A 116 -2.33 -3.26 -17.36
N ASP A 117 -2.64 -3.27 -16.07
CA ASP A 117 -3.68 -4.11 -15.48
C ASP A 117 -4.71 -3.25 -14.73
N ARG A 118 -5.88 -3.82 -14.42
CA ARG A 118 -6.83 -3.21 -13.47
C ARG A 118 -6.32 -3.44 -12.05
N SER A 119 -6.74 -2.57 -11.14
CA SER A 119 -6.38 -2.70 -9.73
C SER A 119 -7.51 -3.28 -8.88
N VAL A 120 -7.12 -3.89 -7.77
CA VAL A 120 -8.02 -4.40 -6.74
C VAL A 120 -7.52 -3.99 -5.36
N MET A 121 -8.45 -3.82 -4.42
CA MET A 121 -8.17 -3.65 -3.01
C MET A 121 -8.10 -5.02 -2.37
N HIS A 122 -7.05 -5.27 -1.61
CA HIS A 122 -6.95 -6.40 -0.69
C HIS A 122 -7.27 -5.91 0.71
N VAL A 123 -8.16 -6.60 1.41
CA VAL A 123 -8.56 -6.24 2.76
C VAL A 123 -8.54 -7.47 3.65
N GLU A 124 -7.81 -7.41 4.76
CA GLU A 124 -7.66 -8.51 5.69
C GLU A 124 -7.82 -8.03 7.14
N ILE A 125 -8.47 -8.83 7.99
CA ILE A 125 -8.42 -8.65 9.44
C ILE A 125 -7.26 -9.46 10.02
N ALA A 126 -6.49 -8.83 10.90
CA ALA A 126 -5.42 -9.50 11.63
C ALA A 126 -5.59 -9.32 13.15
N GLY A 127 -5.14 -10.31 13.90
CA GLY A 127 -4.93 -10.22 15.35
C GLY A 127 -3.75 -9.31 15.67
N ASP A 128 -3.01 -9.56 16.75
CA ASP A 128 -1.82 -8.76 17.05
C ASP A 128 -0.71 -8.96 16.02
N ILE A 129 -0.01 -7.88 15.64
CA ILE A 129 1.12 -7.89 14.70
C ILE A 129 2.33 -7.33 15.44
N SER A 130 3.33 -8.18 15.70
CA SER A 130 4.53 -7.74 16.38
C SER A 130 5.44 -6.91 15.47
N ASP A 131 5.88 -5.77 15.99
CA ASP A 131 6.93 -4.91 15.42
C ASP A 131 8.30 -5.60 15.25
N LYS A 132 8.52 -6.75 15.91
CA LYS A 132 9.74 -7.57 15.79
C LYS A 132 9.78 -8.39 14.50
N ILE A 133 8.67 -8.49 13.78
CA ILE A 133 8.62 -9.22 12.51
C ILE A 133 9.35 -8.40 11.44
N PRO A 134 10.35 -8.97 10.73
CA PRO A 134 11.03 -8.27 9.66
C PRO A 134 10.05 -7.75 8.61
N GLY A 135 10.16 -6.46 8.26
CA GLY A 135 9.27 -5.82 7.30
C GLY A 135 8.10 -5.06 7.92
N VAL A 136 7.84 -5.20 9.22
CA VAL A 136 6.88 -4.37 9.95
C VAL A 136 7.54 -3.08 10.38
N THR A 137 6.99 -1.93 9.99
CA THR A 137 7.48 -0.61 10.38
C THR A 137 6.35 0.17 11.05
N PRO A 138 6.38 0.35 12.39
CA PRO A 138 5.45 1.21 13.08
C PRO A 138 5.65 2.68 12.69
N VAL A 139 4.55 3.40 12.48
CA VAL A 139 4.57 4.83 12.17
C VAL A 139 3.51 5.53 13.03
N ALA A 140 3.96 6.51 13.82
CA ALA A 140 3.06 7.35 14.61
C ALA A 140 2.55 8.51 13.76
N ILE A 141 1.23 8.69 13.74
CA ILE A 141 0.55 9.80 13.07
C ILE A 141 -0.52 10.41 13.98
N ASP A 142 -0.81 11.70 13.79
CA ASP A 142 -1.86 12.40 14.54
C ASP A 142 -3.27 12.02 14.03
N GLY A 143 -4.32 12.46 14.74
CA GLY A 143 -5.70 12.11 14.39
C GLY A 143 -6.14 12.65 13.01
N ARG A 144 -5.62 13.80 12.57
CA ARG A 144 -5.95 14.38 11.26
C ARG A 144 -5.23 13.64 10.14
N GLU A 145 -3.96 13.33 10.36
CA GLU A 145 -3.16 12.47 9.49
C GLU A 145 -3.80 11.09 9.31
N PHE A 146 -4.30 10.50 10.41
CA PHE A 146 -5.03 9.24 10.39
C PHE A 146 -6.31 9.33 9.56
N GLN A 147 -7.16 10.34 9.78
CA GLN A 147 -8.38 10.51 8.99
C GLN A 147 -8.07 10.67 7.49
N HIS A 148 -7.05 11.45 7.12
CA HIS A 148 -6.65 11.58 5.71
C HIS A 148 -6.15 10.26 5.10
N LEU A 149 -5.48 9.41 5.88
CA LEU A 149 -5.13 8.06 5.46
C LEU A 149 -6.39 7.24 5.16
N LEU A 150 -7.37 7.24 6.08
CA LEU A 150 -8.62 6.50 5.91
C LEU A 150 -9.39 6.97 4.69
N ASP A 151 -9.44 8.29 4.46
CA ASP A 151 -10.10 8.89 3.29
C ASP A 151 -9.43 8.45 1.99
N PHE A 152 -8.09 8.51 1.92
CA PHE A 152 -7.34 8.05 0.75
C PHE A 152 -7.61 6.57 0.43
N VAL A 153 -7.59 5.72 1.46
CA VAL A 153 -7.83 4.28 1.27
C VAL A 153 -9.29 4.02 0.88
N SER A 154 -10.25 4.67 1.54
CA SER A 154 -11.68 4.58 1.21
C SER A 154 -11.96 5.02 -0.23
N ASP A 155 -11.25 6.05 -0.71
CA ASP A 155 -11.38 6.54 -2.08
C ASP A 155 -10.72 5.64 -3.12
N SER A 156 -9.86 4.70 -2.71
CA SER A 156 -9.24 3.73 -3.60
C SER A 156 -10.21 2.64 -4.06
N PHE A 157 -11.32 2.42 -3.35
CA PHE A 157 -12.36 1.45 -3.76
C PHE A 157 -13.23 1.97 -4.92
N VAL A 158 -13.61 1.08 -5.83
CA VAL A 158 -14.75 1.34 -6.73
C VAL A 158 -16.04 1.20 -5.93
N LYS A 159 -16.87 2.25 -5.98
CA LYS A 159 -18.18 2.30 -5.32
C LYS A 159 -19.28 2.48 -6.36
N GLN A 160 -20.24 1.58 -6.39
CA GLN A 160 -21.46 1.69 -7.20
C GLN A 160 -22.66 1.86 -6.27
N SER A 161 -23.38 2.98 -6.40
CA SER A 161 -24.49 3.32 -5.50
C SER A 161 -24.12 3.23 -4.01
N SER A 162 -22.89 3.66 -3.67
CA SER A 162 -22.29 3.60 -2.33
C SER A 162 -21.95 2.20 -1.79
N ALA A 163 -22.13 1.13 -2.58
CA ALA A 163 -21.64 -0.21 -2.29
C ALA A 163 -20.28 -0.45 -2.94
N VAL A 164 -19.37 -1.13 -2.26
CA VAL A 164 -18.13 -1.61 -2.88
C VAL A 164 -18.40 -2.90 -3.64
N LEU A 165 -17.57 -3.20 -4.62
CA LEU A 165 -17.76 -4.36 -5.49
C LEU A 165 -16.81 -5.49 -5.06
N PRO A 166 -17.26 -6.50 -4.31
CA PRO A 166 -16.42 -7.65 -3.97
C PRO A 166 -16.10 -8.48 -5.22
N ILE A 167 -14.91 -9.07 -5.24
CA ILE A 167 -14.52 -10.04 -6.26
C ILE A 167 -14.86 -11.42 -5.70
N PRO A 168 -15.86 -12.12 -6.28
CA PRO A 168 -16.28 -13.42 -5.79
C PRO A 168 -15.14 -14.44 -5.96
N ASP A 169 -15.09 -15.40 -5.03
CA ASP A 169 -14.16 -16.53 -5.04
C ASP A 169 -12.66 -16.14 -5.03
N ALA A 170 -12.36 -14.90 -4.65
CA ALA A 170 -11.01 -14.36 -4.50
C ALA A 170 -10.71 -14.03 -3.03
N ALA A 171 -9.77 -14.77 -2.43
CA ALA A 171 -9.21 -14.54 -1.11
C ALA A 171 -7.92 -15.38 -0.96
N TYR A 172 -6.98 -14.93 -0.13
CA TYR A 172 -5.82 -15.73 0.27
C TYR A 172 -6.14 -16.69 1.43
N GLY A 173 -7.14 -16.35 2.24
CA GLY A 173 -7.55 -17.08 3.43
C GLY A 173 -9.01 -16.81 3.79
N GLN A 174 -9.35 -17.08 5.06
CA GLN A 174 -10.73 -16.90 5.55
C GLN A 174 -11.00 -15.49 6.07
N SER A 175 -9.94 -14.76 6.44
CA SER A 175 -9.96 -13.42 7.05
C SER A 175 -9.82 -12.28 6.06
N ASP A 176 -9.65 -12.57 4.76
CA ASP A 176 -9.44 -11.56 3.73
C ASP A 176 -10.45 -11.64 2.58
N ARG A 177 -10.56 -10.51 1.87
CA ARG A 177 -11.42 -10.33 0.70
C ARG A 177 -10.77 -9.38 -0.29
N PHE A 178 -11.08 -9.58 -1.57
CA PHE A 178 -10.74 -8.65 -2.63
C PHE A 178 -11.94 -7.83 -3.09
N PHE A 179 -11.69 -6.57 -3.45
CA PHE A 179 -12.69 -5.65 -4.00
C PHE A 179 -12.13 -4.94 -5.23
N GLU A 180 -13.00 -4.51 -6.16
CA GLU A 180 -12.58 -3.67 -7.28
C GLU A 180 -11.99 -2.34 -6.80
N ALA A 181 -10.85 -1.92 -7.35
CA ALA A 181 -10.20 -0.66 -7.02
C ALA A 181 -10.14 0.31 -8.20
N LYS A 182 -10.03 1.60 -7.88
CA LYS A 182 -9.77 2.65 -8.86
C LYS A 182 -8.32 2.59 -9.32
N GLY A 183 -8.13 2.98 -10.58
CA GLY A 183 -6.81 3.13 -11.19
C GLY A 183 -6.38 1.93 -12.02
N TYR A 184 -5.13 2.01 -12.48
CA TYR A 184 -4.50 0.97 -13.27
C TYR A 184 -3.18 0.60 -12.61
N PHE A 185 -2.87 -0.68 -12.61
CA PHE A 185 -1.66 -1.22 -12.05
C PHE A 185 -0.58 -1.41 -13.12
N ASN A 186 0.65 -1.10 -12.73
CA ASN A 186 1.87 -1.47 -13.42
C ASN A 186 2.95 -1.73 -12.35
N ALA A 187 3.88 -2.65 -12.56
CA ALA A 187 4.92 -2.98 -11.57
C ALA A 187 5.78 -1.76 -11.16
N LEU A 188 5.94 -0.77 -12.04
CA LEU A 188 6.64 0.49 -11.73
C LEU A 188 5.74 1.52 -11.01
N PHE A 189 4.43 1.38 -11.12
CA PHE A 189 3.38 2.23 -10.51
C PHE A 189 2.34 1.35 -9.81
N GLY A 190 2.84 0.52 -8.89
CA GLY A 190 2.09 -0.55 -8.24
C GLY A 190 1.76 -0.24 -6.78
N CYS A 191 1.58 -1.32 -6.02
CA CYS A 191 1.33 -1.32 -4.58
C CYS A 191 2.25 -0.38 -3.78
N ASN A 192 3.55 -0.43 -4.02
CA ASN A 192 4.54 0.38 -3.30
C ASN A 192 4.32 1.89 -3.55
N THR A 193 3.94 2.26 -4.77
CA THR A 193 3.64 3.66 -5.10
C THR A 193 2.27 4.11 -4.57
N TRP A 194 1.30 3.19 -4.49
CA TRP A 194 0.01 3.43 -3.83
C TRP A 194 0.19 3.62 -2.32
N ALA A 195 0.95 2.74 -1.65
CA ALA A 195 1.26 2.85 -0.24
C ALA A 195 2.02 4.16 0.07
N ALA A 196 3.01 4.52 -0.77
CA ALA A 196 3.67 5.82 -0.67
C ALA A 196 2.68 6.99 -0.85
N GLY A 197 1.66 6.84 -1.70
CA GLY A 197 0.57 7.80 -1.87
C GLY A 197 -0.29 7.95 -0.62
N ALA A 198 -0.71 6.84 -0.02
CA ALA A 198 -1.48 6.80 1.21
C ALA A 198 -0.73 7.46 2.38
N LEU A 199 0.55 7.13 2.53
CA LEU A 199 1.42 7.72 3.56
C LEU A 199 1.57 9.23 3.37
N ARG A 200 1.70 9.70 2.11
CA ARG A 200 1.73 11.15 1.81
C ARG A 200 0.39 11.84 2.06
N ALA A 201 -0.73 11.16 1.83
CA ALA A 201 -2.05 11.70 2.18
C ALA A 201 -2.17 11.86 3.71
N ALA A 202 -1.58 10.94 4.46
CA ALA A 202 -1.41 11.01 5.91
C ALA A 202 -0.35 12.02 6.40
N GLY A 203 0.13 12.94 5.54
CA GLY A 203 1.12 13.96 5.94
C GLY A 203 2.57 13.49 6.02
N LEU A 204 2.84 12.18 5.89
CA LEU A 204 4.19 11.64 5.91
C LEU A 204 4.95 11.96 4.62
N ARG A 205 6.27 11.87 4.69
CA ARG A 205 7.16 12.09 3.55
C ARG A 205 7.69 10.77 3.03
N THR A 206 7.70 10.61 1.72
CA THR A 206 8.31 9.47 1.02
C THR A 206 9.18 9.99 -0.12
N GLY A 207 9.86 9.10 -0.83
CA GLY A 207 10.53 9.47 -2.08
C GLY A 207 9.53 9.95 -3.15
N LEU A 208 10.01 10.67 -4.16
CA LEU A 208 9.26 10.94 -5.38
C LEU A 208 8.75 9.65 -6.05
N TRP A 209 9.52 8.57 -5.99
CA TRP A 209 9.20 7.29 -6.60
C TRP A 209 9.78 6.10 -5.83
N ASN A 210 8.91 5.20 -5.37
CA ASN A 210 9.25 4.00 -4.60
C ASN A 210 8.63 2.75 -5.25
N PRO A 211 9.25 2.19 -6.29
CA PRO A 211 8.68 1.03 -7.00
C PRO A 211 8.83 -0.29 -6.22
N LEU A 212 9.67 -0.34 -5.19
CA LEU A 212 9.96 -1.55 -4.40
C LEU A 212 9.73 -1.32 -2.90
N PRO A 213 9.38 -2.35 -2.11
CA PRO A 213 9.19 -2.20 -0.67
C PRO A 213 10.42 -1.63 0.04
N GLN A 214 11.62 -2.11 -0.33
CA GLN A 214 12.89 -1.67 0.26
C GLN A 214 13.15 -0.18 -0.01
N THR A 215 12.75 0.32 -1.18
CA THR A 215 12.89 1.73 -1.52
C THR A 215 11.92 2.61 -0.72
N LEU A 216 10.71 2.11 -0.43
CA LEU A 216 9.73 2.82 0.39
C LEU A 216 10.17 2.85 1.86
N GLN A 217 10.57 1.70 2.42
CA GLN A 217 11.13 1.60 3.76
C GLN A 217 12.30 2.57 3.98
N LEU A 218 13.26 2.57 3.04
CA LEU A 218 14.40 3.48 3.11
C LEU A 218 13.94 4.95 3.10
N SER A 219 12.99 5.31 2.23
CA SER A 219 12.50 6.69 2.18
C SER A 219 11.75 7.11 3.45
N LEU A 220 10.99 6.20 4.07
CA LEU A 220 10.30 6.49 5.32
C LEU A 220 11.30 6.79 6.43
N ALA A 221 12.33 5.94 6.58
CA ALA A 221 13.39 6.11 7.57
C ALA A 221 14.24 7.36 7.36
N LEU A 222 14.34 7.87 6.13
CA LEU A 222 15.11 9.08 5.81
C LEU A 222 14.36 10.38 6.12
N TYR A 223 13.02 10.38 6.13
CA TYR A 223 12.23 11.61 6.10
C TYR A 223 11.24 11.80 7.24
N ASN A 224 11.02 10.79 8.08
CA ASN A 224 10.08 10.82 9.20
C ASN A 224 10.74 10.24 10.46
#